data_AF-A0A7C1J4Y8-F1
#
_entry.id   AF-A0A7C1J4Y8-F1
#
_cell.length_a   1.000
_cell.length_b   1.000
_cell.length_c   1.000
_cell.angle_alpha   90.00
_cell.angle_beta   90.00
_cell.angle_gamma   90.00
#
_symmetry.space_group_name_H-M   'P 1'
#
loop_
_entity.id
_entity.type
_entity.pdbx_description
1 polymer ?
#
loop_
_entity_poly.entity_id
_entity_poly.type
_entity_poly.pdbx_seq_one_letter_code
_entity_poly.pdbx_strand_id
1 'polypeptide(L)'
;MIFLRNRNVLVAVLMFVLPLLFVLAFSAVTPDAVQACNPCDCPEDDRINCQGIDEYAVYTRTTTSGACYIDVYLINRDDARRAFRATTREIAAVPELPEENTLIDSYFEIALYRLTSGEFQVNYGPSRQDGKIYELIWTGCPAEERRENSYVPE
;
A
#
# COMPACT_ATOMS: atom_id res chain seq x y z
N MET A 1 -38.49 -53.48 -38.67
CA MET A 1 -37.19 -52.91 -39.11
C MET A 1 -37.21 -51.39 -38.94
N ILE A 2 -37.26 -50.84 -37.71
CA ILE A 2 -37.31 -49.37 -37.46
C ILE A 2 -36.52 -48.92 -36.20
N PHE A 3 -36.06 -49.81 -35.31
CA PHE A 3 -35.51 -49.41 -34.00
C PHE A 3 -33.98 -49.23 -33.89
N LEU A 4 -33.19 -49.59 -34.91
CA LEU A 4 -31.71 -49.56 -34.82
C LEU A 4 -31.07 -48.28 -35.39
N ARG A 5 -31.84 -47.41 -36.03
CA ARG A 5 -31.32 -46.22 -36.73
C ARG A 5 -31.15 -44.98 -35.83
N ASN A 6 -31.75 -44.98 -34.62
CA ASN A 6 -31.73 -43.84 -33.70
C ASN A 6 -30.67 -43.91 -32.59
N ARG A 7 -30.09 -45.09 -32.29
CA ARG A 7 -29.06 -45.22 -31.22
C ARG A 7 -27.72 -44.61 -31.63
N ASN A 8 -27.34 -44.70 -32.91
CA ASN A 8 -26.04 -44.20 -33.37
C ASN A 8 -25.99 -42.66 -33.45
N VAL A 9 -27.14 -42.02 -33.70
CA VAL A 9 -27.24 -40.55 -33.69
C VAL A 9 -27.17 -39.99 -32.27
N LEU A 10 -27.81 -40.66 -31.29
CA LEU A 10 -27.81 -40.21 -29.90
C LEU A 10 -26.41 -40.27 -29.25
N VAL A 11 -25.64 -41.32 -29.56
CA VAL A 11 -24.26 -41.49 -29.06
C VAL A 11 -23.31 -40.47 -29.69
N ALA A 12 -23.47 -40.16 -30.98
CA ALA A 12 -22.67 -39.13 -31.66
C ALA A 12 -22.96 -37.73 -31.09
N VAL A 13 -24.22 -37.38 -30.85
CA VAL A 13 -24.58 -36.09 -30.23
C VAL A 13 -24.03 -35.98 -28.81
N LEU A 14 -24.04 -37.05 -28.01
CA LEU A 14 -23.44 -37.03 -26.66
C LEU A 14 -21.91 -36.85 -26.69
N MET A 15 -21.20 -37.46 -27.65
CA MET A 15 -19.74 -37.34 -27.76
C MET A 15 -19.26 -35.95 -28.16
N PHE A 16 -20.07 -35.17 -28.89
CA PHE A 16 -19.70 -33.81 -29.32
C PHE A 16 -20.24 -32.72 -28.38
N VAL A 17 -21.38 -32.93 -27.70
CA VAL A 17 -21.99 -31.91 -26.84
C VAL A 17 -21.41 -31.90 -25.42
N LEU A 18 -21.01 -33.04 -24.85
CA LEU A 18 -20.39 -33.08 -23.52
C LEU A 18 -19.03 -32.35 -23.42
N PRO A 19 -18.07 -32.52 -24.34
CA PRO A 19 -16.81 -31.79 -24.23
C PRO A 19 -16.98 -30.28 -24.43
N LEU A 20 -17.99 -29.85 -25.21
CA LEU A 20 -18.30 -28.43 -25.40
C LEU A 20 -18.86 -27.79 -24.11
N LEU A 21 -19.71 -28.50 -23.37
CA LEU A 21 -20.20 -28.07 -22.06
C LEU A 21 -19.11 -28.08 -20.99
N PHE A 22 -18.14 -29.01 -21.09
CA PHE A 22 -17.00 -29.06 -20.19
C PHE A 22 -16.03 -27.89 -20.42
N VAL A 23 -15.81 -27.47 -21.67
CA VAL A 23 -14.99 -26.27 -21.98
C VAL A 23 -15.65 -24.97 -21.49
N LEU A 24 -16.98 -24.85 -21.58
CA LEU A 24 -17.70 -23.67 -21.07
C LEU A 24 -17.69 -23.56 -19.54
N ALA A 25 -17.55 -24.68 -18.81
CA ALA A 25 -17.49 -24.68 -17.35
C ALA A 25 -16.15 -24.15 -16.78
N PHE A 26 -15.08 -24.13 -17.57
CA PHE A 26 -13.76 -23.62 -17.14
C PHE A 26 -13.51 -22.16 -17.50
N SER A 27 -14.37 -21.52 -18.30
CA SER A 27 -14.19 -20.13 -18.72
C SER A 27 -14.69 -19.08 -17.71
N ALA A 28 -15.31 -19.51 -16.60
CA ALA A 28 -15.96 -18.63 -15.62
C ALA A 28 -15.14 -18.38 -14.35
N VAL A 29 -13.90 -18.88 -14.27
CA VAL A 29 -12.97 -18.43 -13.22
C VAL A 29 -12.28 -17.19 -13.77
N THR A 30 -12.85 -16.02 -13.49
CA THR A 30 -12.04 -14.80 -13.53
C THR A 30 -10.99 -14.97 -12.45
N PRO A 31 -9.69 -15.11 -12.76
CA PRO A 31 -8.71 -14.89 -11.73
C PRO A 31 -8.99 -13.48 -11.21
N ASP A 32 -9.14 -13.32 -9.90
CA ASP A 32 -8.98 -12.00 -9.28
C ASP A 32 -7.60 -11.55 -9.71
N ALA A 33 -7.56 -10.76 -10.78
CA ALA A 33 -6.34 -10.17 -11.26
C ALA A 33 -5.96 -9.22 -10.15
N VAL A 34 -4.98 -9.62 -9.33
CA VAL A 34 -4.26 -8.73 -8.43
C VAL A 34 -3.61 -7.71 -9.36
N GLN A 35 -4.35 -6.65 -9.68
CA GLN A 35 -3.81 -5.53 -10.43
C GLN A 35 -2.74 -4.94 -9.53
N ALA A 36 -1.52 -4.86 -10.06
CA ALA A 36 -0.50 -3.99 -9.51
C ALA A 36 -1.03 -2.55 -9.63
N CYS A 37 -1.78 -2.11 -8.62
CA CYS A 37 -2.16 -0.72 -8.45
C CYS A 37 -0.94 0.04 -7.92
N ASN A 38 -0.82 1.29 -8.31
CA ASN A 38 0.04 2.22 -7.57
C ASN A 38 -0.45 2.24 -6.12
N PRO A 39 0.40 2.09 -5.09
CA PRO A 39 -0.04 1.98 -3.70
C PRO A 39 -0.99 3.08 -3.23
N CYS A 40 -0.91 4.28 -3.79
CA CYS A 40 -1.86 5.36 -3.49
C CYS A 40 -3.22 5.25 -4.18
N ASP A 41 -3.33 4.39 -5.18
CA ASP A 41 -4.55 4.05 -5.91
C ASP A 41 -5.08 2.66 -5.49
N CYS A 42 -4.39 1.97 -4.56
CA CYS A 42 -4.77 0.66 -4.07
C CYS A 42 -5.83 0.77 -2.97
N PRO A 43 -7.05 0.24 -3.16
CA PRO A 43 -8.11 0.34 -2.16
C PRO A 43 -7.81 -0.43 -0.87
N GLU A 44 -6.88 -1.39 -0.92
CA GLU A 44 -6.48 -2.23 0.22
C GLU A 44 -5.17 -1.78 0.89
N ASP A 45 -4.52 -0.72 0.37
CA ASP A 45 -3.29 -0.16 0.94
C ASP A 45 -3.58 1.23 1.51
N ASP A 46 -3.61 1.33 2.85
CA ASP A 46 -3.88 2.58 3.56
C ASP A 46 -2.63 3.44 3.80
N ARG A 47 -1.51 3.15 3.12
CA ARG A 47 -0.30 3.96 3.25
C ARG A 47 -0.51 5.33 2.66
N ILE A 48 0.16 6.32 3.23
CA ILE A 48 0.03 7.71 2.82
C ILE A 48 1.10 8.16 1.82
N ASN A 49 2.21 7.41 1.67
CA ASN A 49 3.27 7.68 0.68
C ASN A 49 3.06 6.92 -0.64
N CYS A 50 3.35 7.59 -1.75
CA CYS A 50 3.33 7.06 -3.12
C CYS A 50 4.73 6.94 -3.73
N GLN A 51 5.74 7.60 -3.15
CA GLN A 51 7.14 7.47 -3.55
C GLN A 51 7.90 6.52 -2.59
N GLY A 52 8.97 5.90 -3.09
CA GLY A 52 9.79 4.94 -2.33
C GLY A 52 9.02 3.74 -1.77
N ILE A 53 7.92 3.35 -2.44
CA ILE A 53 6.94 2.34 -1.97
C ILE A 53 7.53 0.96 -1.70
N ASP A 54 8.64 0.63 -2.34
CA ASP A 54 9.34 -0.65 -2.21
C ASP A 54 10.34 -0.65 -1.03
N GLU A 55 10.51 0.49 -0.36
CA GLU A 55 11.53 0.68 0.70
C GLU A 55 10.95 1.22 2.01
N TYR A 56 9.84 1.97 1.98
CA TYR A 56 9.18 2.41 3.19
C TYR A 56 7.65 2.58 3.02
N ALA A 57 6.95 2.51 4.14
CA ALA A 57 5.53 2.85 4.22
C ALA A 57 5.23 3.67 5.47
N VAL A 58 4.35 4.65 5.32
CA VAL A 58 3.85 5.51 6.40
C VAL A 58 2.34 5.36 6.51
N TYR A 59 1.85 5.15 7.72
CA TYR A 59 0.41 5.05 8.01
C TYR A 59 0.05 6.03 9.13
N THR A 60 -1.09 6.70 8.98
CA THR A 60 -1.67 7.55 10.04
C THR A 60 -2.95 6.91 10.52
N ARG A 61 -3.03 6.64 11.83
CA ARG A 61 -4.12 5.86 12.42
C ARG A 61 -4.71 6.61 13.59
N THR A 62 -6.04 6.60 13.67
CA THR A 62 -6.78 7.09 14.82
C THR A 62 -7.48 5.96 15.54
N THR A 63 -7.51 6.06 16.87
CA THR A 63 -8.37 5.20 17.69
C THR A 63 -9.75 5.83 17.83
N THR A 64 -10.71 5.07 18.35
CA THR A 64 -12.07 5.56 18.64
C THR A 64 -12.08 6.75 19.61
N SER A 65 -11.05 6.91 20.45
CA SER A 65 -10.89 8.07 21.35
C SER A 65 -10.20 9.27 20.71
N GLY A 66 -9.90 9.23 19.41
CA GLY A 66 -9.19 10.29 18.69
C GLY A 66 -7.67 10.29 18.89
N ALA A 67 -7.10 9.30 19.58
CA ALA A 67 -5.64 9.23 19.77
C ALA A 67 -4.97 8.91 18.43
N CYS A 68 -4.00 9.75 18.03
CA CYS A 68 -3.24 9.63 16.80
C CYS A 68 -2.00 8.75 16.97
N TYR A 69 -1.73 7.92 15.97
CA TYR A 69 -0.51 7.14 15.82
C TYR A 69 0.03 7.31 14.39
N ILE A 70 1.34 7.50 14.28
CA ILE A 70 2.04 7.46 13.00
C ILE A 70 2.93 6.22 13.02
N ASP A 71 2.60 5.25 12.18
CA ASP A 71 3.36 4.02 12.01
C ASP A 71 4.26 4.14 10.79
N VAL A 72 5.54 3.85 10.97
CA VAL A 72 6.53 3.89 9.89
C VAL A 72 7.19 2.52 9.76
N TYR A 73 7.22 1.98 8.54
CA TYR A 73 7.79 0.69 8.20
C TYR A 73 8.94 0.87 7.21
N LEU A 74 9.99 0.08 7.40
CA LEU A 74 10.98 -0.20 6.35
C LEU A 74 10.56 -1.47 5.63
N ILE A 75 10.58 -1.42 4.31
CA ILE A 75 10.21 -2.51 3.42
C ILE A 75 11.48 -3.01 2.73
N ASN A 76 11.59 -4.32 2.58
CA ASN A 76 12.53 -4.93 1.66
C ASN A 76 11.81 -5.97 0.81
N ARG A 77 12.55 -6.69 -0.02
CA ARG A 77 11.99 -7.68 -0.95
C ARG A 77 11.15 -8.76 -0.26
N ASP A 78 11.55 -9.17 0.94
CA ASP A 78 11.05 -10.39 1.58
C ASP A 78 10.16 -10.09 2.80
N ASP A 79 10.34 -8.93 3.45
CA ASP A 79 9.55 -8.52 4.61
C ASP A 79 9.32 -7.01 4.72
N ALA A 80 8.41 -6.66 5.64
CA ALA A 80 8.23 -5.30 6.13
C ALA A 80 8.40 -5.30 7.65
N ARG A 81 9.25 -4.41 8.15
CA ARG A 81 9.51 -4.25 9.59
C ARG A 81 9.13 -2.85 10.03
N ARG A 82 8.36 -2.75 11.12
CA ARG A 82 8.09 -1.45 11.74
C ARG A 82 9.40 -0.83 12.22
N ALA A 83 9.75 0.33 11.69
CA ALA A 83 10.86 1.15 12.13
C ALA A 83 10.53 1.75 13.50
N PHE A 84 9.44 2.51 13.56
CA PHE A 84 8.93 3.09 14.79
C PHE A 84 7.41 3.34 14.71
N ARG A 85 6.84 3.66 15.87
CA ARG A 85 5.48 4.17 16.01
C ARG A 85 5.57 5.43 16.86
N ALA A 86 5.30 6.59 16.28
CA ALA A 86 5.13 7.81 17.05
C ALA A 86 3.74 7.76 17.71
N THR A 87 3.74 7.68 19.04
CA THR A 87 2.54 7.67 19.87
C THR A 87 1.98 9.07 20.04
N THR A 88 0.71 9.16 20.43
CA THR A 88 0.08 10.45 20.78
C THR A 88 0.90 11.25 21.80
N ARG A 89 1.56 10.56 22.75
CA ARG A 89 2.40 11.21 23.77
C ARG A 89 3.67 11.81 23.18
N GLU A 90 4.35 11.09 22.28
CA GLU A 90 5.56 11.59 21.61
C GLU A 90 5.24 12.75 20.68
N ILE A 91 4.15 12.64 19.93
CA ILE A 91 3.66 13.73 19.06
C ILE A 91 3.34 14.98 19.89
N ALA A 92 2.63 14.82 21.01
CA ALA A 92 2.26 15.95 21.88
C ALA A 92 3.43 16.53 22.69
N ALA A 93 4.57 15.84 22.76
CA ALA A 93 5.78 16.36 23.41
C ALA A 93 6.48 17.42 22.55
N VAL A 94 6.19 17.46 21.24
CA VAL A 94 6.67 18.48 20.32
C VAL A 94 5.57 19.54 20.15
N PRO A 95 5.89 20.86 20.25
CA PRO A 95 4.90 21.91 20.04
C PRO A 95 4.20 21.78 18.68
N GLU A 96 2.93 22.17 18.60
CA GLU A 96 2.17 22.12 17.34
C GLU A 96 2.81 23.00 16.25
N LEU A 97 3.43 24.12 16.63
CA LEU A 97 4.20 25.04 15.80
C LEU A 97 5.56 25.28 16.47
N PRO A 98 6.53 24.37 16.33
CA PRO A 98 7.84 24.50 16.95
C PRO A 98 8.63 25.65 16.32
N GLU A 99 9.58 26.25 17.07
CA GLU A 99 10.42 27.35 16.57
C GLU A 99 11.37 26.90 15.44
N GLU A 100 11.74 25.63 15.45
CA GLU A 100 12.54 24.97 14.43
C GLU A 100 11.93 23.59 14.09
N ASN A 101 12.21 23.08 12.89
CA ASN A 101 11.76 21.74 12.51
C ASN A 101 12.30 20.72 13.52
N THR A 102 11.41 20.08 14.27
CA THR A 102 11.77 19.30 15.45
C THR A 102 11.57 17.82 15.19
N LEU A 103 12.59 17.01 15.49
CA LEU A 103 12.52 15.57 15.38
C LEU A 103 11.53 15.00 16.41
N ILE A 104 10.63 14.13 15.96
CA ILE A 104 9.72 13.35 16.83
C ILE A 104 10.33 11.97 17.09
N ASP A 105 10.73 11.26 16.03
CA ASP A 105 11.27 9.90 16.14
C ASP A 105 12.13 9.57 14.90
N SER A 106 13.07 8.63 15.02
CA SER A 106 13.90 8.18 13.90
C SER A 106 14.45 6.77 14.10
N TYR A 107 14.73 6.11 12.98
CA TYR A 107 15.39 4.82 12.96
C TYR A 107 16.10 4.61 11.61
N PHE A 108 17.40 4.33 11.62
CA PHE A 108 18.20 4.15 10.40
C PHE A 108 18.08 5.36 9.45
N GLU A 109 17.66 5.13 8.21
CA GLU A 109 17.55 6.09 7.10
C GLU A 109 16.18 6.78 7.10
N ILE A 110 15.35 6.61 8.14
CA ILE A 110 14.02 7.23 8.20
C ILE A 110 13.82 8.05 9.47
N ALA A 111 13.28 9.25 9.32
CA ALA A 111 13.05 10.18 10.42
C ALA A 111 11.72 10.94 10.24
N LEU A 112 11.01 11.14 11.34
CA LEU A 112 9.76 11.89 11.44
C LEU A 112 10.00 13.21 12.18
N TYR A 113 9.51 14.30 11.61
CA TYR A 113 9.62 15.66 12.12
C TYR A 113 8.24 16.32 12.26
N ARG A 114 8.15 17.30 13.16
CA ARG A 114 7.16 18.38 13.13
C ARG A 114 7.82 19.60 12.53
N LEU A 115 7.24 20.16 11.48
CA LEU A 115 7.75 21.37 10.83
C LEU A 115 7.28 22.63 11.57
N THR A 116 7.98 23.74 11.39
CA THR A 116 7.57 25.06 11.94
C THR A 116 6.20 25.52 11.44
N SER A 117 5.76 25.03 10.28
CA SER A 117 4.40 25.22 9.74
C SER A 117 3.32 24.42 10.50
N GLY A 118 3.72 23.49 11.36
CA GLY A 118 2.85 22.55 12.05
C GLY A 118 2.48 21.30 11.24
N GLU A 119 3.11 21.13 10.09
CA GLU A 119 2.97 19.92 9.29
C GLU A 119 3.86 18.81 9.84
N PHE A 120 3.52 17.56 9.52
CA PHE A 120 4.42 16.43 9.75
C PHE A 120 5.23 16.17 8.50
N GLN A 121 6.48 15.73 8.69
CA GLN A 121 7.36 15.34 7.58
C GLN A 121 8.08 14.04 7.89
N VAL A 122 8.07 13.09 6.95
CA VAL A 122 8.94 11.92 6.96
C VAL A 122 9.98 12.07 5.85
N ASN A 123 11.25 11.92 6.22
CA ASN A 123 12.35 11.76 5.27
C ASN A 123 12.81 10.31 5.31
N TYR A 124 12.83 9.65 4.15
CA TYR A 124 13.44 8.35 3.96
C TYR A 124 14.62 8.45 2.98
N GLY A 125 15.76 7.89 3.35
CA GLY A 125 16.88 7.67 2.48
C GLY A 125 18.23 8.09 3.09
N PRO A 126 19.31 8.04 2.28
CA PRO A 126 19.31 7.78 0.84
C PRO A 126 18.78 6.39 0.45
N SER A 127 17.87 6.35 -0.53
CA SER A 127 17.35 5.13 -1.13
C SER A 127 18.48 4.27 -1.67
N ARG A 128 18.38 2.96 -1.47
CA ARG A 128 19.37 2.02 -2.00
C ARG A 128 19.19 1.78 -3.49
N GLN A 129 18.02 2.13 -4.03
CA GLN A 129 17.68 1.93 -5.44
C GLN A 129 18.21 3.06 -6.32
N ASP A 130 18.03 4.31 -5.90
CA ASP A 130 18.35 5.48 -6.72
C ASP A 130 19.10 6.60 -6.00
N GLY A 131 19.47 6.39 -4.74
CA GLY A 131 20.24 7.36 -3.94
C GLY A 131 19.45 8.59 -3.51
N LYS A 132 18.14 8.65 -3.76
CA LYS A 132 17.33 9.81 -3.40
C LYS A 132 16.94 9.82 -1.93
N ILE A 133 16.69 11.00 -1.40
CA ILE A 133 15.82 11.21 -0.25
C ILE A 133 14.39 11.35 -0.76
N TYR A 134 13.48 10.58 -0.18
CA TYR A 134 12.04 10.72 -0.34
C TYR A 134 11.48 11.49 0.85
N GLU A 135 10.76 12.57 0.57
CA GLU A 135 10.14 13.44 1.56
C GLU A 135 8.62 13.36 1.40
N LEU A 136 7.93 13.02 2.48
CA LEU A 136 6.47 13.04 2.57
C LEU A 136 6.06 14.08 3.61
N ILE A 137 5.24 15.05 3.23
CA ILE A 137 4.72 16.09 4.11
C ILE A 137 3.20 16.07 4.11
N TRP A 138 2.56 16.23 5.29
CA TRP A 138 1.10 16.20 5.43
C TRP A 138 0.62 16.97 6.66
N THR A 139 -0.70 17.21 6.73
CA THR A 139 -1.40 17.76 7.90
C THR A 139 -2.32 16.71 8.53
N GLY A 140 -2.69 16.91 9.79
CA GLY A 140 -3.72 16.10 10.44
C GLY A 140 -3.31 14.65 10.80
N CYS A 141 -4.28 13.95 11.39
CA CYS A 141 -4.23 12.52 11.68
C CYS A 141 -5.68 12.00 11.83
N PRO A 142 -6.25 11.29 10.83
CA PRO A 142 -5.59 10.76 9.63
C PRO A 142 -5.02 11.85 8.71
N ALA A 143 -4.05 11.48 7.87
CA ALA A 143 -3.33 12.42 7.04
C ALA A 143 -4.24 13.11 5.99
N GLU A 144 -4.06 14.41 5.87
CA GLU A 144 -4.70 15.31 4.92
C GLU A 144 -3.62 16.12 4.17
N GLU A 145 -3.99 16.78 3.07
CA GLU A 145 -3.13 17.72 2.32
C GLU A 145 -1.71 17.20 2.02
N ARG A 146 -1.62 15.92 1.67
CA ARG A 146 -0.36 15.20 1.44
C ARG A 146 0.38 15.76 0.23
N ARG A 147 1.71 15.88 0.35
CA ARG A 147 2.63 16.17 -0.76
C ARG A 147 3.92 15.39 -0.60
N GLU A 148 4.53 15.06 -1.73
CA GLU A 148 5.79 14.32 -1.77
C GLU A 148 6.81 14.99 -2.67
N ASN A 149 8.07 14.97 -2.24
CA ASN A 149 9.22 15.40 -3.00
C ASN A 149 10.28 14.30 -3.00
N SER A 150 11.17 14.33 -3.99
CA SER A 150 12.39 13.53 -3.93
C SER A 150 13.57 14.24 -4.58
N TYR A 151 14.75 14.02 -4.02
CA TYR A 151 15.98 14.69 -4.46
C TYR A 151 17.21 13.82 -4.16
N VAL A 152 18.28 14.01 -4.93
CA VAL A 152 19.59 13.40 -4.62
C VAL A 152 20.33 14.38 -3.70
N PRO A 153 20.81 13.95 -2.52
CA PRO A 153 21.59 14.80 -1.64
C PRO A 153 22.96 15.12 -2.29
N GLU A 154 23.43 16.35 -2.14
CA GLU A 154 24.74 16.81 -2.65
C GLU A 154 25.94 16.13 -1.96
#